data_AF-A0A7X0P7A1-F1
#
_entry.id   AF-A0A7X0P7A1-F1
#
_cell.length_a   1.000
_cell.length_b   1.000
_cell.length_c   1.000
_cell.angle_alpha   90.00
_cell.angle_beta   90.00
_cell.angle_gamma   90.00
#
_symmetry.space_group_name_H-M   'P 1'
#
loop_
_entity.id
_entity.type
_entity.pdbx_description
1 polymer ?
#
loop_
_entity_poly.entity_id
_entity_poly.type
_entity_poly.pdbx_seq_one_letter_code
_entity_poly.pdbx_strand_id
1 'polypeptide(L)'
;MDSESLAAAGLLEALSRASEILAELRHPFVRSEQFSYFFPPAGARVGTTFMLPDGREVRFEVSIAASGRAFHVEGGIQAEEETLLELPRKSVPDIEEGLAAFGDYAGEVAAPAERLIGQLLEEIV
;
A
#
# COMPACT_ATOMS: atom_id res chain seq x y z
N MET A 1 3.98 20.24 23.22
CA MET A 1 4.26 19.05 22.39
C MET A 1 5.24 19.47 21.33
N ASP A 2 6.23 18.63 21.05
CA ASP A 2 7.24 18.90 20.03
C ASP A 2 6.71 18.52 18.63
N SER A 3 7.17 19.22 17.59
CA SER A 3 6.75 19.03 16.19
C SER A 3 7.08 17.62 15.69
N GLU A 4 8.17 17.02 16.16
CA GLU A 4 8.55 15.64 15.84
C GLU A 4 7.54 14.63 16.37
N SER A 5 6.99 14.87 17.57
CA SER A 5 5.97 14.00 18.17
C SER A 5 4.64 14.06 17.41
N LEU A 6 4.28 15.22 16.85
CA LEU A 6 3.09 15.38 16.01
C LEU A 6 3.25 14.65 14.68
N ALA A 7 4.42 14.76 14.04
CA ALA A 7 4.71 14.05 12.79
C ALA A 7 4.66 12.53 12.98
N ALA A 8 5.19 12.02 14.11
CA ALA A 8 5.10 10.60 14.44
C ALA A 8 3.65 10.12 14.66
N ALA A 9 2.83 10.93 15.33
CA ALA A 9 1.40 10.62 15.53
C ALA A 9 0.65 10.60 14.19
N GLY A 10 0.90 11.59 13.32
CA GLY A 10 0.30 11.64 11.98
C GLY A 10 0.70 10.44 11.12
N LEU A 11 1.97 10.01 11.18
CA LEU A 11 2.41 8.80 10.49
C LEU A 11 1.68 7.55 11.01
N LEU A 12 1.55 7.40 12.32
CA LEU A 12 0.84 6.26 12.90
C LEU A 12 -0.64 6.23 12.51
N GLU A 13 -1.31 7.38 12.50
CA GLU A 13 -2.69 7.52 12.05
C GLU A 13 -2.84 7.14 10.57
N ALA A 14 -1.97 7.66 9.71
CA ALA A 14 -1.98 7.35 8.28
C ALA A 14 -1.73 5.86 8.01
N LEU A 15 -0.77 5.24 8.71
CA LEU A 15 -0.51 3.81 8.61
C LEU A 15 -1.70 2.97 9.08
N SER A 16 -2.34 3.37 10.18
CA SER A 16 -3.53 2.68 10.69
C SER A 16 -4.67 2.73 9.68
N ARG A 17 -4.96 3.92 9.14
CA ARG A 17 -6.00 4.11 8.13
C ARG A 17 -5.72 3.34 6.84
N ALA A 18 -4.49 3.38 6.33
CA ALA A 18 -4.12 2.61 5.14
C ALA A 18 -4.23 1.10 5.39
N SER A 19 -3.82 0.63 6.59
CA SER A 19 -4.00 -0.76 6.98
C SER A 19 -5.48 -1.15 7.04
N GLU A 20 -6.38 -0.29 7.52
CA GLU A 20 -7.82 -0.53 7.54
C GLU A 20 -8.39 -0.66 6.12
N ILE A 21 -8.06 0.29 5.23
CA ILE A 21 -8.49 0.25 3.82
C ILE A 21 -8.04 -1.05 3.15
N LEU A 22 -6.78 -1.44 3.34
CA LEU A 22 -6.21 -2.63 2.72
C LEU A 22 -6.71 -3.92 3.41
N ALA A 23 -7.12 -3.85 4.67
CA ALA A 23 -7.73 -4.95 5.42
C ALA A 23 -9.16 -5.27 4.98
N GLU A 24 -9.87 -4.29 4.42
CA GLU A 24 -11.21 -4.48 3.85
C GLU A 24 -11.16 -5.25 2.52
N LEU A 25 -9.98 -5.35 1.89
CA LEU A 25 -9.78 -6.18 0.71
C LEU A 25 -9.98 -7.66 1.06
N ARG A 26 -11.09 -8.21 0.62
CA ARG A 26 -11.47 -9.62 0.82
C ARG A 26 -12.06 -10.18 -0.45
N HIS A 27 -11.76 -11.44 -0.72
CA HIS A 27 -12.38 -12.19 -1.80
C HIS A 27 -12.86 -13.56 -1.29
N PRO A 28 -14.08 -14.02 -1.60
CA PRO A 28 -14.64 -15.25 -1.02
C PRO A 28 -13.82 -16.53 -1.27
N PHE A 29 -13.04 -16.55 -2.34
CA PHE A 29 -12.34 -17.75 -2.82
C PHE A 29 -10.81 -17.69 -2.68
N VAL A 30 -10.27 -16.57 -2.18
CA VAL A 30 -8.82 -16.32 -2.15
C VAL A 30 -8.43 -15.92 -0.74
N ARG A 31 -7.38 -16.54 -0.21
CA ARG A 31 -6.83 -16.14 1.09
C ARG A 31 -6.07 -14.85 0.93
N SER A 32 -6.20 -13.96 1.92
CA SER A 32 -5.39 -12.76 2.02
C SER A 32 -4.63 -12.70 3.34
N GLU A 33 -3.44 -12.11 3.28
CA GLU A 33 -2.58 -11.84 4.43
C GLU A 33 -2.16 -10.37 4.40
N GLN A 34 -2.37 -9.68 5.53
CA GLN A 34 -1.96 -8.30 5.69
C GLN A 34 -0.51 -8.23 6.14
N PHE A 35 0.21 -7.21 5.69
CA PHE A 35 1.54 -6.93 6.20
C PHE A 35 1.73 -5.44 6.44
N SER A 36 2.59 -5.14 7.41
CA SER A 36 3.11 -3.80 7.66
C SER A 36 4.51 -3.94 8.22
N TYR A 37 5.46 -3.17 7.69
CA TYR A 37 6.83 -3.17 8.17
C TYR A 37 7.52 -1.83 7.90
N PHE A 38 8.53 -1.55 8.73
CA PHE A 38 9.46 -0.45 8.51
C PHE A 38 10.68 -0.93 7.75
N PHE A 39 11.24 -0.08 6.89
CA PHE A 39 12.44 -0.39 6.13
C PHE A 39 13.45 0.77 6.17
N PRO A 40 14.78 0.49 6.13
CA PRO A 40 15.80 1.53 6.13
C PRO A 40 15.76 2.42 4.88
N PRO A 41 16.21 3.69 4.97
CA PRO A 41 16.69 4.37 6.18
C PRO A 41 15.57 4.93 7.07
N ALA A 42 14.40 5.26 6.51
CA ALA A 42 13.26 5.83 7.24
C ALA A 42 11.97 5.66 6.42
N GLY A 43 11.55 4.41 6.20
CA GLY A 43 10.36 4.08 5.42
C GLY A 43 9.40 3.15 6.14
N ALA A 44 8.15 3.21 5.73
CA ALA A 44 7.07 2.34 6.15
C ALA A 44 6.30 1.84 4.93
N ARG A 45 5.87 0.58 4.97
CA ARG A 45 5.10 -0.05 3.92
C ARG A 45 3.98 -0.88 4.52
N VAL A 46 2.81 -0.80 3.91
CA VAL A 46 1.61 -1.55 4.29
C VAL A 46 0.95 -2.10 3.05
N GLY A 47 0.32 -3.26 3.18
CA GLY A 47 -0.27 -3.95 2.07
C GLY A 47 -1.07 -5.18 2.46
N THR A 48 -1.67 -5.78 1.44
CA THR A 48 -2.36 -7.06 1.52
C THR A 48 -1.89 -7.93 0.37
N THR A 49 -1.48 -9.15 0.68
CA THR A 49 -1.13 -10.19 -0.29
C THR A 49 -2.31 -11.15 -0.45
N PHE A 50 -2.68 -11.46 -1.67
CA PHE A 50 -3.64 -12.49 -2.04
C PHE A 50 -2.91 -13.71 -2.62
N MET A 51 -3.25 -14.90 -2.12
CA MET A 51 -2.73 -16.17 -2.64
C MET A 51 -3.75 -16.79 -3.60
N LEU A 52 -3.50 -16.68 -4.91
CA LEU A 52 -4.37 -17.27 -5.93
C LEU A 52 -4.32 -18.81 -5.90
N PRO A 53 -5.36 -19.52 -6.42
CA PRO A 53 -5.43 -20.99 -6.40
C PRO A 53 -4.29 -21.70 -7.13
N ASP A 54 -3.67 -21.05 -8.11
CA ASP A 54 -2.51 -21.54 -8.87
C ASP A 54 -1.18 -21.31 -8.15
N GLY A 55 -1.20 -20.65 -6.99
CA GLY A 55 -0.03 -20.34 -6.17
C GLY A 55 0.54 -18.95 -6.38
N ARG A 56 0.06 -18.17 -7.36
CA ARG A 56 0.53 -16.81 -7.60
C ARG A 56 0.21 -15.88 -6.42
N GLU A 57 1.17 -15.05 -6.06
CA GLU A 57 1.02 -13.99 -5.06
C GLU A 57 0.68 -12.66 -5.73
N VAL A 58 -0.46 -12.08 -5.36
CA VAL A 58 -0.88 -10.74 -5.81
C VAL A 58 -0.83 -9.77 -4.64
N ARG A 59 0.04 -8.77 -4.72
CA ARG A 59 0.38 -7.87 -3.64
C ARG A 59 -0.09 -6.46 -3.93
N PHE A 60 -0.96 -5.95 -3.06
CA PHE A 60 -1.45 -4.57 -3.06
C PHE A 60 -0.67 -3.82 -2.00
N GLU A 61 0.03 -2.74 -2.35
CA GLU A 61 0.85 -2.04 -1.36
C GLU A 61 0.99 -0.54 -1.59
N VAL A 62 1.23 0.15 -0.49
CA VAL A 62 1.66 1.55 -0.47
C VAL A 62 2.82 1.72 0.50
N SER A 63 3.71 2.64 0.18
CA SER A 63 4.83 2.99 1.06
C SER A 63 5.11 4.48 1.09
N ILE A 64 5.63 4.93 2.23
CA ILE A 64 6.17 6.26 2.42
C ILE A 64 7.58 6.15 2.97
N ALA A 65 8.53 6.89 2.41
CA ALA A 65 9.91 6.92 2.87
C ALA A 65 10.50 8.32 2.84
N ALA A 66 11.21 8.69 3.91
CA ALA A 66 12.03 9.90 3.92
C ALA A 66 13.38 9.62 3.27
N SER A 67 13.75 10.43 2.27
CA SER A 67 15.08 10.39 1.66
C SER A 67 15.54 11.80 1.27
N GLY A 68 16.75 12.16 1.67
CA GLY A 68 17.29 13.50 1.46
C GLY A 68 16.45 14.56 2.18
N ARG A 69 15.76 15.40 1.40
CA ARG A 69 14.90 16.51 1.89
C ARG A 69 13.44 16.33 1.47
N ALA A 70 13.02 15.11 1.17
CA ALA A 70 11.68 14.82 0.70
C ALA A 70 11.13 13.52 1.29
N PHE A 71 9.81 13.45 1.32
CA PHE A 71 9.03 12.25 1.52
C PHE A 71 8.60 11.71 0.16
N HIS A 72 8.83 10.43 -0.05
CA HIS A 72 8.49 9.71 -1.27
C HIS A 72 7.35 8.77 -0.97
N VAL A 73 6.30 8.85 -1.78
CA VAL A 73 5.13 7.98 -1.70
C VAL A 73 5.06 7.17 -2.98
N GLU A 74 4.93 5.86 -2.81
CA GLU A 74 4.83 4.87 -3.86
C GLU A 74 3.62 3.97 -3.57
N GLY A 75 2.95 3.51 -4.61
CA GLY A 75 1.81 2.60 -4.49
C GLY A 75 1.66 1.77 -5.75
N GLY A 76 1.21 0.54 -5.61
CA GLY A 76 1.07 -0.35 -6.74
C GLY A 76 0.47 -1.72 -6.42
N ILE A 77 0.32 -2.50 -7.48
CA ILE A 77 -0.15 -3.87 -7.45
C ILE A 77 0.81 -4.71 -8.27
N GLN A 78 1.33 -5.76 -7.66
CA GLN A 78 2.27 -6.69 -8.29
C GLN A 78 1.72 -8.11 -8.23
N ALA A 79 1.92 -8.89 -9.29
CA ALA A 79 1.70 -10.32 -9.31
C ALA A 79 3.02 -11.00 -9.67
N GLU A 80 3.68 -11.62 -8.70
CA GLU A 80 5.06 -12.15 -8.85
C GLU A 80 6.05 -11.10 -9.41
N GLU A 81 6.49 -11.23 -10.66
CA GLU A 81 7.38 -10.29 -11.35
C GLU A 81 6.62 -9.30 -12.26
N GLU A 82 5.31 -9.45 -12.41
CA GLU A 82 4.47 -8.60 -13.23
C GLU A 82 3.91 -7.40 -12.44
N THR A 83 4.04 -6.22 -13.01
CA THR A 83 3.44 -5.00 -12.45
C THR A 83 2.06 -4.79 -13.06
N LEU A 84 1.01 -4.98 -12.27
CA LEU A 84 -0.38 -4.80 -12.69
C LEU A 84 -0.84 -3.35 -12.57
N LEU A 85 -0.30 -2.63 -11.58
CA LEU A 85 -0.50 -1.20 -11.38
C LEU A 85 0.75 -0.60 -10.75
N GLU A 86 1.20 0.52 -11.28
CA GLU A 86 2.23 1.36 -10.65
C GLU A 86 1.73 2.80 -10.66
N LEU A 87 1.52 3.37 -9.47
CA LEU A 87 1.17 4.77 -9.33
C LEU A 87 2.43 5.63 -9.51
N PRO A 88 2.34 6.79 -10.17
CA PRO A 88 3.48 7.68 -10.35
C PRO A 88 4.08 8.07 -8.99
N ARG A 89 5.37 7.85 -8.75
CA ARG A 89 5.99 8.23 -7.47
C ARG A 89 5.78 9.72 -7.16
N LYS A 90 5.19 10.02 -5.99
CA LYS A 90 5.03 11.38 -5.49
C LYS A 90 6.15 11.75 -4.53
N SER A 91 6.76 12.92 -4.71
CA SER A 91 7.85 13.41 -3.88
C SER A 91 7.52 14.81 -3.39
N VAL A 92 7.46 14.99 -2.08
CA VAL A 92 7.05 16.25 -1.45
C VAL A 92 8.01 16.62 -0.31
N PRO A 93 8.29 17.90 -0.09
CA PRO A 93 9.18 18.34 1.00
C PRO A 93 8.52 18.25 2.38
N ASP A 94 7.19 18.28 2.41
CA ASP A 94 6.37 18.34 3.62
C ASP A 94 5.77 16.98 3.97
N ILE A 95 5.75 16.66 5.27
CA ILE A 95 5.24 15.37 5.75
C ILE A 95 3.72 15.30 5.66
N GLU A 96 2.99 16.39 5.92
CA GLU A 96 1.53 16.40 5.87
C GLU A 96 1.05 16.14 4.44
N GLU A 97 1.68 16.77 3.45
CA GLU A 97 1.45 16.47 2.03
C GLU A 97 1.78 15.02 1.67
N GLY A 98 2.84 14.46 2.28
CA GLY A 98 3.25 13.07 2.08
C GLY A 98 2.24 12.08 2.66
N LEU A 99 1.74 12.34 3.86
CA LEU A 99 0.75 11.50 4.53
C LEU A 99 -0.61 11.57 3.82
N ALA A 100 -1.01 12.75 3.32
CA ALA A 100 -2.21 12.89 2.50
C ALA A 100 -2.11 12.04 1.22
N ALA A 101 -0.98 12.16 0.49
CA ALA A 101 -0.72 11.36 -0.70
C ALA A 101 -0.71 9.85 -0.42
N PHE A 102 -0.13 9.44 0.72
CA PHE A 102 -0.10 8.05 1.14
C PHE A 102 -1.51 7.48 1.37
N GLY A 103 -2.40 8.26 2.00
CA GLY A 103 -3.81 7.91 2.16
C GLY A 103 -4.55 7.81 0.83
N ASP A 104 -4.32 8.76 -0.09
CA ASP A 104 -4.92 8.74 -1.43
C ASP A 104 -4.49 7.48 -2.20
N TYR A 105 -3.19 7.14 -2.16
CA TYR A 105 -2.65 5.95 -2.85
C TYR A 105 -3.21 4.66 -2.28
N ALA A 106 -3.46 4.59 -0.97
CA ALA A 106 -4.09 3.42 -0.37
C ALA A 106 -5.49 3.18 -0.98
N GLY A 107 -6.25 4.26 -1.19
CA GLY A 107 -7.55 4.21 -1.87
C GLY A 107 -7.44 3.82 -3.35
N GLU A 108 -6.49 4.40 -4.08
CA GLU A 108 -6.28 4.10 -5.51
C GLU A 108 -5.82 2.65 -5.74
N VAL A 109 -4.96 2.12 -4.88
CA VAL A 109 -4.52 0.71 -4.92
C VAL A 109 -5.66 -0.24 -4.53
N ALA A 110 -6.49 0.13 -3.55
CA ALA A 110 -7.62 -0.70 -3.12
C ALA A 110 -8.78 -0.73 -4.13
N ALA A 111 -9.03 0.39 -4.82
CA ALA A 111 -10.17 0.56 -5.72
C ALA A 111 -10.34 -0.54 -6.79
N PRO A 112 -9.28 -1.02 -7.49
CA PRO A 112 -9.42 -2.08 -8.48
C PRO A 112 -9.44 -3.50 -7.90
N ALA A 113 -9.20 -3.71 -6.60
CA ALA A 113 -8.85 -5.02 -6.04
C ALA A 113 -9.87 -6.14 -6.34
N GLU A 114 -11.16 -5.90 -6.08
CA GLU A 114 -12.21 -6.91 -6.32
C GLU A 114 -12.25 -7.34 -7.79
N ARG A 115 -12.23 -6.35 -8.70
CA ARG A 115 -12.29 -6.61 -10.15
C ARG A 115 -11.04 -7.32 -10.65
N LEU A 116 -9.86 -6.87 -10.20
CA LEU A 116 -8.58 -7.42 -10.62
C LEU A 116 -8.42 -8.87 -10.16
N ILE A 117 -8.72 -9.16 -8.89
CA ILE A 117 -8.69 -10.54 -8.38
C ILE A 117 -9.71 -11.41 -9.13
N GLY A 118 -10.92 -10.90 -9.40
CA GLY A 118 -11.91 -11.61 -10.21
C GLY A 118 -11.37 -12.00 -11.60
N GLN A 119 -10.73 -11.05 -12.30
CA GLN A 119 -10.13 -11.29 -13.62
C GLN A 119 -9.00 -12.33 -13.56
N LEU A 120 -8.09 -12.21 -12.59
CA LEU A 120 -6.99 -13.16 -12.42
C LEU A 120 -7.48 -14.57 -12.09
N LEU A 121 -8.63 -14.71 -11.41
CA LEU A 121 -9.25 -16.00 -11.15
C LEU A 121 -9.91 -16.59 -12.40
N GLU A 122 -10.51 -15.76 -13.26
CA GLU A 122 -11.08 -16.21 -14.53
C GLU A 122 -10.01 -16.77 -15.48
N GLU A 123 -8.77 -16.26 -15.43
CA GLU A 123 -7.65 -16.76 -16.21
C GLU A 123 -7.17 -18.18 -15.81
N ILE A 124 -7.47 -18.61 -14.58
CA ILE A 124 -7.06 -19.92 -14.05
C ILE A 124 -8.04 -21.02 -14.47
N VAL A 125 -9.30 -20.67 -14.79
CA VAL A 125 -10.40 -21.61 -15.03
C VAL A 125 -10.42 -22.14 -16.47
#